data_AF-A0A9D1KPN6-F1
#
_entry.id   AF-A0A9D1KPN6-F1
#
_cell.length_a   1.000
_cell.length_b   1.000
_cell.length_c   1.000
_cell.angle_alpha   90.00
_cell.angle_beta   90.00
_cell.angle_gamma   90.00
#
_symmetry.space_group_name_H-M   'P 1'
#
loop_
_entity.id
_entity.type
_entity.pdbx_description
1 polymer ?
#
loop_
_entity_poly.entity_id
_entity_poly.type
_entity_poly.pdbx_seq_one_letter_code
_entity_poly.pdbx_strand_id
1 'polypeptide(L)'
;MLNRRSLLAATTAVGVGAGLSACRSGSDGPTGGSGGGGGGSASDVTPTYTEFTGVEADLPGDAELGIPNGFYTYPDAPQKVTEYPLPETEPISILSQGITANVSRNESNWWKMLQADLGNELPTTVILSTQYNEKFQTLVAGDQLPDLVQMVSTPELPKLLEAKFTDLGEFIGGDKVAQYPGLASIP
;
A
#
# COMPACT_ATOMS: atom_id res chain seq x y z
N MET A 1 30.29 51.25 -8.15
CA MET A 1 29.24 50.28 -7.78
C MET A 1 29.48 49.01 -8.59
N LEU A 2 30.15 48.03 -8.00
CA LEU A 2 30.55 46.80 -8.70
C LEU A 2 29.33 45.87 -8.83
N ASN A 3 29.03 45.52 -10.08
CA ASN A 3 27.88 44.75 -10.47
C ASN A 3 28.05 43.28 -10.03
N ARG A 4 27.17 42.80 -9.14
CA ARG A 4 27.17 41.41 -8.64
C ARG A 4 27.06 40.35 -9.74
N ARG A 5 26.60 40.74 -10.94
CA ARG A 5 26.45 39.86 -12.11
C ARG A 5 27.77 39.47 -12.80
N SER A 6 28.89 40.15 -12.52
CA SER A 6 30.18 39.82 -13.15
C SER A 6 31.03 38.85 -12.33
N LEU A 7 30.58 38.43 -11.14
CA LEU A 7 31.33 37.53 -10.24
C LEU A 7 31.00 36.04 -10.41
N LEU A 8 29.96 35.68 -11.17
CA LEU A 8 29.56 34.28 -11.38
C LEU A 8 30.02 33.67 -12.72
N ALA A 9 30.74 34.43 -13.55
CA ALA A 9 31.10 33.99 -14.91
C ALA A 9 32.50 33.36 -15.03
N ALA A 10 33.22 33.10 -13.92
CA ALA A 10 34.65 32.77 -13.97
C ALA A 10 35.09 31.53 -13.18
N THR A 11 34.25 30.51 -13.03
CA THR A 11 34.68 29.20 -12.46
C THR A 11 34.07 28.02 -13.21
N THR A 12 34.55 27.77 -14.44
CA THR A 12 34.32 26.50 -15.15
C THR A 12 35.66 25.93 -15.61
N ALA A 13 36.24 25.02 -14.82
CA ALA A 13 37.21 24.03 -15.31
C ALA A 13 37.48 22.89 -14.29
N VAL A 14 36.99 21.70 -14.65
CA VAL A 14 37.59 20.36 -14.43
C VAL A 14 37.57 19.76 -13.01
N GLY A 15 36.66 18.81 -12.81
CA GLY A 15 36.71 17.78 -11.77
C GLY A 15 35.80 16.61 -12.16
N VAL A 16 36.41 15.49 -12.55
CA VAL A 16 35.75 14.23 -12.94
C VAL A 16 35.36 13.45 -11.67
N GLY A 17 34.14 12.92 -11.63
CA GLY A 17 33.83 11.69 -10.89
C GLY A 17 32.95 11.82 -9.65
N ALA A 18 31.82 11.10 -9.71
CA ALA A 18 30.88 10.73 -8.64
C ALA A 18 29.82 11.77 -8.20
N GLY A 19 28.55 11.49 -8.51
CA GLY A 19 27.45 11.89 -7.62
C GLY A 19 26.10 12.30 -8.19
N LEU A 20 25.88 12.38 -9.51
CA LEU A 20 24.57 12.80 -10.06
C LEU A 20 23.84 11.65 -10.76
N SER A 21 23.23 10.76 -9.97
CA SER A 21 22.24 9.77 -10.45
C SER A 21 20.82 10.06 -9.94
N ALA A 22 20.53 11.29 -9.53
CA ALA A 22 19.21 11.68 -9.04
C ALA A 22 18.50 12.58 -10.06
N CYS A 23 18.12 11.99 -11.21
CA CYS A 23 17.08 12.44 -12.12
C CYS A 23 16.97 11.43 -13.28
N ARG A 24 16.38 10.26 -13.01
CA ARG A 24 15.82 9.44 -14.09
C ARG A 24 14.32 9.72 -14.14
N SER A 25 13.92 10.53 -15.11
CA SER A 25 12.56 10.55 -15.64
C SER A 25 12.43 9.39 -16.63
N GLY A 26 11.65 8.37 -16.28
CA GLY A 26 11.33 7.23 -17.13
C GLY A 26 9.84 6.90 -17.04
N SER A 27 9.11 7.28 -18.09
CA SER A 27 7.96 6.62 -18.70
C SER A 27 6.87 5.94 -17.84
N ASP A 28 5.68 6.56 -17.89
CA ASP A 28 4.31 6.02 -17.89
C ASP A 28 4.10 4.53 -17.57
N GLY A 29 3.56 4.29 -16.37
CA GLY A 29 2.86 3.09 -15.90
C GLY A 29 1.99 3.51 -14.69
N PRO A 30 0.87 2.83 -14.36
CA PRO A 30 -0.05 3.31 -13.34
C PRO A 30 0.70 3.43 -12.01
N THR A 31 0.69 4.65 -11.46
CA THR A 31 1.33 5.03 -10.21
C THR A 31 0.78 4.21 -9.05
N GLY A 32 1.47 3.14 -8.68
CA GLY A 32 1.45 2.61 -7.32
C GLY A 32 2.10 3.65 -6.40
N GLY A 33 1.42 3.98 -5.29
CA GLY A 33 1.89 4.98 -4.34
C GLY A 33 3.29 4.63 -3.81
N SER A 34 4.25 5.52 -4.01
CA SER A 34 5.57 5.41 -3.39
C SER A 34 5.40 5.46 -1.87
N GLY A 35 5.62 4.32 -1.23
CA GLY A 35 5.50 4.09 0.21
C GLY A 35 6.47 4.94 1.02
N GLY A 36 6.05 5.25 2.25
CA GLY A 36 6.75 6.11 3.19
C GLY A 36 8.19 5.68 3.45
N GLY A 37 9.07 6.67 3.56
CA GLY A 37 10.47 6.48 3.93
C GLY A 37 10.59 6.05 5.38
N GLY A 38 10.67 4.74 5.62
CA GLY A 38 11.34 4.17 6.78
C GLY A 38 12.86 4.18 6.53
N GLY A 39 13.65 4.61 7.52
CA GLY A 39 15.10 4.81 7.43
C GLY A 39 15.96 3.54 7.29
N GLY A 40 15.40 2.43 6.77
CA GLY A 40 16.13 1.22 6.42
C GLY A 40 16.58 1.22 4.96
N SER A 41 17.60 0.43 4.63
CA SER A 41 17.87 0.09 3.23
C SER A 41 16.59 -0.51 2.65
N ALA A 42 16.09 0.04 1.53
CA ALA A 42 14.81 -0.37 0.93
C ALA A 42 14.66 -1.89 0.80
N SER A 43 15.77 -2.59 0.53
CA SER A 43 15.85 -4.04 0.39
C SER A 43 15.41 -4.86 1.61
N ASP A 44 15.67 -4.39 2.84
CA ASP A 44 15.37 -5.17 4.05
C ASP A 44 13.91 -4.97 4.53
N VAL A 45 13.26 -3.91 4.03
CA VAL A 45 11.89 -3.53 4.42
C VAL A 45 10.87 -3.94 3.36
N THR A 46 11.27 -4.03 2.08
CA THR A 46 10.38 -4.53 1.03
C THR A 46 10.04 -6.01 1.26
N PRO A 47 8.76 -6.39 1.35
CA PRO A 47 8.35 -7.79 1.46
C PRO A 47 8.87 -8.63 0.29
N THR A 48 9.37 -9.83 0.56
CA THR A 48 9.83 -10.75 -0.49
C THR A 48 8.62 -11.35 -1.22
N TYR A 49 8.55 -11.17 -2.54
CA TYR A 49 7.54 -11.80 -3.38
C TYR A 49 7.74 -13.32 -3.45
N THR A 50 6.67 -14.08 -3.27
CA THR A 50 6.62 -15.54 -3.46
C THR A 50 5.45 -15.88 -4.35
N GLU A 51 5.72 -16.42 -5.53
CA GLU A 51 4.68 -16.79 -6.47
C GLU A 51 3.69 -17.80 -5.88
N PHE A 52 2.40 -17.55 -6.09
CA PHE A 52 1.35 -18.50 -5.75
C PHE A 52 1.23 -19.58 -6.85
N THR A 53 1.61 -20.81 -6.52
CA THR A 53 1.59 -21.96 -7.44
C THR A 53 0.45 -22.95 -7.14
N GLY A 54 -0.57 -22.54 -6.40
CA GLY A 54 -1.66 -23.44 -5.99
C GLY A 54 -2.63 -23.81 -7.11
N VAL A 55 -2.60 -23.08 -8.23
CA VAL A 55 -3.42 -23.34 -9.42
C VAL A 55 -2.59 -23.09 -10.68
N GLU A 56 -2.75 -23.94 -11.69
CA GLU A 56 -2.17 -23.74 -13.02
C GLU A 56 -2.94 -22.66 -13.80
N ALA A 57 -2.22 -21.66 -14.32
CA ALA A 57 -2.80 -20.55 -15.07
C ALA A 57 -3.08 -20.93 -16.54
N ASP A 58 -4.23 -20.49 -17.07
CA ASP A 58 -4.53 -20.61 -18.49
C ASP A 58 -3.61 -19.72 -19.35
N LEU A 59 -3.28 -18.55 -18.80
CA LEU A 59 -2.41 -17.56 -19.41
C LEU A 59 -1.30 -17.23 -18.40
N PRO A 60 -0.12 -17.87 -18.51
CA PRO A 60 1.02 -17.54 -17.66
C PRO A 60 1.38 -16.06 -17.79
N GLY A 61 1.50 -15.39 -16.64
CA GLY A 61 1.99 -14.03 -16.52
C GLY A 61 3.52 -13.96 -16.55
N ASP A 62 4.05 -12.83 -16.11
CA ASP A 62 5.47 -12.57 -15.95
C ASP A 62 5.67 -11.73 -14.69
N ALA A 63 6.10 -12.37 -13.60
CA ALA A 63 6.29 -11.71 -12.31
C ALA A 63 7.42 -10.67 -12.35
N GLU A 64 8.46 -10.84 -13.18
CA GLU A 64 9.55 -9.87 -13.31
C GLU A 64 9.06 -8.56 -13.95
N LEU A 65 8.04 -8.65 -14.81
CA LEU A 65 7.39 -7.51 -15.44
C LEU A 65 6.13 -7.03 -14.69
N GLY A 66 5.77 -7.66 -13.57
CA GLY A 66 4.56 -7.36 -12.81
C GLY A 66 3.26 -7.73 -13.54
N ILE A 67 3.32 -8.68 -14.47
CA ILE A 67 2.19 -9.18 -15.23
C ILE A 67 1.58 -10.37 -14.49
N PRO A 68 0.35 -10.28 -13.96
CA PRO A 68 -0.26 -11.38 -13.21
C PRO A 68 -0.70 -12.53 -14.12
N ASN A 69 -0.80 -13.73 -13.56
CA ASN A 69 -1.42 -14.88 -14.20
C ASN A 69 -2.89 -14.62 -14.56
N GLY A 70 -3.30 -15.03 -15.75
CA GLY A 70 -4.67 -14.93 -16.25
C GLY A 70 -5.39 -16.28 -16.26
N PHE A 71 -6.69 -16.24 -15.94
CA PHE A 71 -7.56 -17.42 -15.93
C PHE A 71 -8.84 -17.10 -16.71
N TYR A 72 -9.29 -18.03 -17.56
CA TYR A 72 -10.55 -17.87 -18.30
C TYR A 72 -11.78 -18.05 -17.41
N THR A 73 -11.63 -18.88 -16.39
CA THR A 73 -12.65 -19.16 -15.38
C THR A 73 -12.02 -19.13 -14.00
N TYR A 74 -12.82 -18.80 -12.98
CA TYR A 74 -12.35 -18.88 -11.61
C TYR A 74 -11.93 -20.34 -11.28
N PRO A 75 -10.73 -20.58 -10.71
CA PRO A 75 -10.26 -21.93 -10.40
C PRO A 75 -11.18 -22.72 -9.46
N ASP A 76 -11.42 -24.00 -9.78
CA ASP A 76 -12.18 -24.95 -8.95
C ASP A 76 -11.30 -26.16 -8.57
N ALA A 77 -11.16 -26.53 -7.30
CA ALA A 77 -11.67 -25.86 -6.09
C ALA A 77 -10.80 -24.65 -5.67
N PRO A 78 -11.40 -23.58 -5.10
CA PRO A 78 -10.63 -22.47 -4.54
C PRO A 78 -9.62 -22.98 -3.52
N GLN A 79 -8.34 -22.69 -3.76
CA GLN A 79 -7.28 -23.04 -2.84
C GLN A 79 -7.25 -22.04 -1.69
N LYS A 80 -7.39 -22.55 -0.47
CA LYS A 80 -7.24 -21.75 0.74
C LYS A 80 -5.75 -21.55 1.03
N VAL A 81 -5.37 -20.31 1.30
CA VAL A 81 -4.02 -19.95 1.78
C VAL A 81 -3.95 -19.82 3.30
N THR A 82 -5.10 -19.82 3.97
CA THR A 82 -5.24 -19.80 5.43
C THR A 82 -6.51 -20.54 5.84
N GLU A 83 -6.56 -20.99 7.09
CA GLU A 83 -7.79 -21.52 7.68
C GLU A 83 -8.69 -20.39 8.18
N TYR A 84 -10.00 -20.63 8.10
CA TYR A 84 -11.06 -19.75 8.59
C TYR A 84 -11.97 -20.54 9.55
N PRO A 85 -12.57 -19.90 10.57
CA PRO A 85 -12.43 -18.48 10.89
C PRO A 85 -11.05 -18.16 11.45
N LEU A 86 -10.58 -16.94 11.23
CA LEU A 86 -9.41 -16.43 11.94
C LEU A 86 -9.72 -16.32 13.45
N PRO A 87 -8.69 -16.34 14.31
CA PRO A 87 -8.90 -16.09 15.74
C PRO A 87 -9.65 -14.79 15.97
N GLU A 88 -10.61 -14.80 16.90
CA GLU A 88 -11.37 -13.59 17.22
C GLU A 88 -10.45 -12.48 17.76
N THR A 89 -10.70 -11.26 17.33
CA THR A 89 -9.99 -10.05 17.77
C THR A 89 -10.97 -8.97 18.20
N GLU A 90 -10.46 -7.88 18.79
CA GLU A 90 -11.27 -6.68 19.01
C GLU A 90 -11.74 -6.08 17.67
N PRO A 91 -12.91 -5.39 17.64
CA PRO A 91 -13.41 -4.70 16.44
C PRO A 91 -12.35 -3.82 15.79
N ILE A 92 -12.15 -3.96 14.48
CA ILE A 92 -11.19 -3.16 13.70
C ILE A 92 -11.97 -2.16 12.86
N SER A 93 -11.83 -0.88 13.20
CA SER A 93 -12.47 0.22 12.49
C SER A 93 -11.70 0.59 11.21
N ILE A 94 -12.43 0.86 10.13
CA ILE A 94 -11.85 1.08 8.80
C ILE A 94 -12.35 2.42 8.23
N LEU A 95 -11.44 3.23 7.70
CA LEU A 95 -11.76 4.39 6.86
C LEU A 95 -11.32 4.13 5.43
N SER A 96 -12.26 4.20 4.47
CA SER A 96 -11.94 4.00 3.06
C SER A 96 -12.73 4.92 2.12
N GLN A 97 -12.20 5.06 0.91
CA GLN A 97 -12.91 5.64 -0.21
C GLN A 97 -13.83 4.62 -0.83
N GLY A 98 -15.00 5.06 -1.25
CA GLY A 98 -15.89 4.22 -2.03
C GLY A 98 -17.26 4.85 -2.18
N ILE A 99 -18.17 4.05 -2.73
CA ILE A 99 -19.59 4.40 -2.80
C ILE A 99 -20.26 3.56 -1.72
N THR A 100 -21.08 4.20 -0.89
CA THR A 100 -21.86 3.48 0.11
C THR A 100 -22.81 2.51 -0.60
N ALA A 101 -22.81 1.24 -0.18
CA ALA A 101 -23.70 0.23 -0.74
C ALA A 101 -25.18 0.59 -0.46
N ASN A 102 -26.06 0.29 -1.41
CA ASN A 102 -27.51 0.52 -1.27
C ASN A 102 -28.18 -0.44 -0.27
N VAL A 103 -27.52 -1.56 0.04
CA VAL A 103 -27.98 -2.55 1.02
C VAL A 103 -27.29 -2.25 2.35
N SER A 104 -28.06 -2.25 3.45
CA SER A 104 -27.48 -2.04 4.77
C SER A 104 -26.48 -3.16 5.11
N ARG A 105 -25.44 -2.86 5.90
CA ARG A 105 -24.42 -3.86 6.27
C ARG A 105 -25.03 -5.11 6.89
N ASN A 106 -26.06 -4.94 7.74
CA ASN A 106 -26.74 -6.03 8.44
C ASN A 106 -27.58 -6.92 7.50
N GLU A 107 -27.93 -6.44 6.32
CA GLU A 107 -28.68 -7.20 5.31
C GLU A 107 -27.76 -7.82 4.25
N SER A 108 -26.51 -7.36 4.14
CA SER A 108 -25.55 -7.87 3.18
C SER A 108 -24.98 -9.22 3.60
N ASN A 109 -25.30 -10.27 2.84
CA ASN A 109 -24.71 -11.60 3.04
C ASN A 109 -23.18 -11.60 2.89
N TRP A 110 -22.64 -10.73 2.04
CA TRP A 110 -21.19 -10.58 1.87
C TRP A 110 -20.53 -10.09 3.16
N TRP A 111 -21.09 -9.09 3.82
CA TRP A 111 -20.56 -8.58 5.11
C TRP A 111 -20.71 -9.60 6.25
N LYS A 112 -21.78 -10.40 6.25
CA LYS A 112 -21.95 -11.49 7.24
C LYS A 112 -20.88 -12.56 7.06
N MET A 113 -20.66 -13.00 5.82
CA MET A 113 -19.62 -13.97 5.48
C MET A 113 -18.24 -13.46 5.85
N LEU A 114 -17.91 -12.22 5.45
CA LEU A 114 -16.61 -11.61 5.75
C LEU A 114 -16.33 -11.53 7.26
N GLN A 115 -17.29 -11.07 8.06
CA GLN A 115 -17.12 -10.98 9.51
C GLN A 115 -17.02 -12.37 10.16
N ALA A 116 -17.73 -13.36 9.65
CA ALA A 116 -17.62 -14.73 10.12
C ALA A 116 -16.23 -15.33 9.81
N ASP A 117 -15.72 -15.14 8.58
CA ASP A 117 -14.41 -15.66 8.19
C ASP A 117 -13.26 -14.96 8.94
N LEU A 118 -13.38 -13.64 9.18
CA LEU A 118 -12.38 -12.88 9.90
C LEU A 118 -12.47 -13.01 11.42
N GLY A 119 -13.55 -13.59 11.95
CA GLY A 119 -13.79 -13.64 13.40
C GLY A 119 -13.88 -12.26 14.04
N ASN A 120 -14.29 -11.22 13.29
CA ASN A 120 -14.25 -9.84 13.77
C ASN A 120 -15.38 -8.97 13.20
N GLU A 121 -15.80 -7.98 13.98
CA GLU A 121 -16.62 -6.86 13.51
C GLU A 121 -15.75 -5.82 12.80
N LEU A 122 -16.22 -5.33 11.65
CA LEU A 122 -15.51 -4.33 10.86
C LEU A 122 -16.33 -3.04 10.72
N PRO A 123 -16.27 -2.11 11.69
CA PRO A 123 -16.86 -0.77 11.55
C PRO A 123 -16.21 0.04 10.42
N THR A 124 -16.68 -0.13 9.18
CA THR A 124 -16.18 0.64 8.03
C THR A 124 -16.97 1.94 7.83
N THR A 125 -16.24 3.05 7.77
CA THR A 125 -16.68 4.36 7.27
C THR A 125 -16.23 4.49 5.82
N VAL A 126 -17.18 4.49 4.88
CA VAL A 126 -16.92 4.65 3.45
C VAL A 126 -17.33 6.05 3.01
N ILE A 127 -16.42 6.78 2.40
CA ILE A 127 -16.63 8.18 1.98
C ILE A 127 -16.39 8.30 0.48
N LEU A 128 -17.19 9.12 -0.19
CA LEU A 128 -16.96 9.45 -1.59
C LEU A 128 -15.56 10.06 -1.77
N SER A 129 -14.88 9.67 -2.85
CA SER A 129 -13.51 10.11 -3.14
C SER A 129 -13.35 11.64 -3.13
N THR A 130 -14.36 12.38 -3.59
CA THR A 130 -14.37 13.85 -3.63
C THR A 130 -14.39 14.52 -2.25
N GLN A 131 -14.80 13.80 -1.21
CA GLN A 131 -14.91 14.30 0.17
C GLN A 131 -13.86 13.68 1.10
N TYR A 132 -13.21 12.60 0.65
CA TYR A 132 -12.33 11.80 1.49
C TYR A 132 -11.14 12.59 2.02
N ASN A 133 -10.48 13.39 1.17
CA ASN A 133 -9.27 14.12 1.58
C ASN A 133 -9.57 15.10 2.73
N GLU A 134 -10.64 15.87 2.62
CA GLU A 134 -11.07 16.80 3.67
C GLU A 134 -11.39 16.08 4.99
N LYS A 135 -12.11 14.96 4.92
CA LYS A 135 -12.40 14.16 6.11
C LYS A 135 -11.15 13.55 6.72
N PHE A 136 -10.26 12.98 5.90
CA PHE A 136 -8.99 12.40 6.35
C PHE A 136 -8.15 13.44 7.09
N GLN A 137 -7.96 14.63 6.52
CA GLN A 137 -7.22 15.73 7.17
C GLN A 137 -7.85 16.15 8.50
N THR A 138 -9.18 16.19 8.56
CA THR A 138 -9.91 16.51 9.79
C THR A 138 -9.67 15.45 10.88
N LEU A 139 -9.68 14.16 10.52
CA LEU A 139 -9.44 13.06 11.46
C LEU A 139 -7.98 13.01 11.92
N VAL A 140 -7.02 13.28 11.04
CA VAL A 140 -5.60 13.44 11.40
C VAL A 140 -5.42 14.57 12.41
N ALA A 141 -5.99 15.75 12.13
CA ALA A 141 -5.86 16.93 12.98
C ALA A 141 -6.57 16.75 14.34
N GLY A 142 -7.67 16.00 14.36
CA GLY A 142 -8.44 15.70 15.56
C GLY A 142 -7.92 14.53 16.40
N ASP A 143 -6.88 13.82 15.93
CA ASP A 143 -6.41 12.57 16.55
C ASP A 143 -7.51 11.50 16.66
N GLN A 144 -8.31 11.35 15.59
CA GLN A 144 -9.47 10.47 15.51
C GLN A 144 -9.37 9.49 14.33
N LEU A 145 -8.15 9.07 13.98
CA LEU A 145 -7.95 8.08 12.92
C LEU A 145 -8.48 6.71 13.38
N PRO A 146 -9.23 5.99 12.51
CA PRO A 146 -9.56 4.58 12.70
C PRO A 146 -8.32 3.67 12.65
N ASP A 147 -8.51 2.40 13.02
CA ASP A 147 -7.42 1.41 13.09
C ASP A 147 -6.79 1.14 11.71
N LEU A 148 -7.63 1.05 10.67
CA LEU A 148 -7.20 0.93 9.29
C LEU A 148 -7.67 2.12 8.47
N VAL A 149 -6.75 2.73 7.73
CA VAL A 149 -7.05 3.91 6.92
C VAL A 149 -6.49 3.76 5.52
N GLN A 150 -7.34 3.98 4.52
CA GLN A 150 -6.86 4.09 3.14
C GLN A 150 -6.02 5.37 3.00
N MET A 151 -4.73 5.19 2.74
CA MET A 151 -3.83 6.32 2.54
C MET A 151 -4.10 7.05 1.23
N VAL A 152 -3.98 8.37 1.29
CA VAL A 152 -4.02 9.27 0.15
C VAL A 152 -2.76 10.11 0.14
N SER A 153 -2.42 10.70 -1.02
CA SER A 153 -1.31 11.63 -1.09
C SER A 153 -1.59 12.86 -0.22
N THR A 154 -0.67 13.15 0.70
CA THR A 154 -0.74 14.30 1.60
C THR A 154 0.62 14.98 1.73
N PRO A 155 0.66 16.28 2.01
CA PRO A 155 1.91 16.94 2.41
C PRO A 155 2.53 16.24 3.60
N GLU A 156 3.87 16.20 3.67
CA GLU A 156 4.62 15.64 4.80
C GLU A 156 4.26 14.18 5.16
N LEU A 157 3.83 13.37 4.18
CA LEU A 157 3.43 11.97 4.39
C LEU A 157 4.40 11.17 5.28
N PRO A 158 5.75 11.24 5.13
CA PRO A 158 6.66 10.51 6.01
C PRO A 158 6.50 10.87 7.49
N LYS A 159 6.37 12.15 7.84
CA LYS A 159 6.17 12.60 9.22
C LYS A 159 4.82 12.17 9.78
N LEU A 160 3.78 12.17 8.93
CA LEU A 160 2.47 11.69 9.31
C LEU A 160 2.50 10.20 9.64
N LEU A 161 3.14 9.39 8.80
CA LEU A 161 3.28 7.96 9.01
C LEU A 161 4.03 7.67 10.31
N GLU A 162 5.18 8.31 10.53
CA GLU A 162 5.97 8.15 11.76
C GLU A 162 5.19 8.55 13.03
N ALA A 163 4.36 9.60 12.95
CA ALA A 163 3.65 10.12 14.11
C ALA A 163 2.34 9.40 14.44
N LYS A 164 1.68 8.77 13.45
CA LYS A 164 0.28 8.30 13.58
C LYS A 164 0.06 6.85 13.17
N PHE A 165 1.02 6.20 12.52
CA PHE A 165 0.83 4.85 11.98
C PHE A 165 1.90 3.89 12.48
N THR A 166 1.52 2.63 12.64
CA THR A 166 2.42 1.55 13.03
C THR A 166 3.24 1.10 11.82
N ASP A 167 4.57 1.00 11.99
CA ASP A 167 5.43 0.36 11.00
C ASP A 167 5.22 -1.17 11.01
N LEU A 168 4.85 -1.73 9.86
CA LEU A 168 4.61 -3.17 9.71
C LEU A 168 5.88 -3.96 9.32
N GLY A 169 7.03 -3.31 9.10
CA GLY A 169 8.26 -3.96 8.66
C GLY A 169 8.76 -5.08 9.57
N GLU A 170 8.45 -5.02 10.87
CA GLU A 170 8.74 -6.10 11.82
C GLU A 170 7.89 -7.37 11.59
N PHE A 171 6.74 -7.24 10.93
CA PHE A 171 5.81 -8.33 10.68
C PHE A 171 5.89 -8.87 9.25
N ILE A 172 6.06 -7.97 8.27
CA ILE A 172 5.97 -8.31 6.83
C ILE A 172 7.19 -7.89 6.01
N GLY A 173 8.19 -7.24 6.59
CA GLY A 173 9.39 -6.82 5.83
C GLY A 173 10.30 -8.00 5.47
N GLY A 174 10.80 -8.02 4.24
CA GLY A 174 11.64 -9.08 3.70
C GLY A 174 10.93 -10.45 3.74
N ASP A 175 11.65 -11.48 4.16
CA ASP A 175 11.13 -12.85 4.20
C ASP A 175 10.09 -13.09 5.31
N LYS A 176 9.86 -12.13 6.22
CA LYS A 176 8.86 -12.29 7.29
C LYS A 176 7.44 -12.42 6.73
N VAL A 177 7.19 -11.85 5.55
CA VAL A 177 5.92 -11.98 4.82
C VAL A 177 5.56 -13.44 4.49
N ALA A 178 6.51 -14.37 4.50
CA ALA A 178 6.25 -15.79 4.26
C ALA A 178 5.26 -16.41 5.26
N GLN A 179 5.06 -15.79 6.43
CA GLN A 179 4.01 -16.17 7.39
C GLN A 179 2.59 -15.88 6.86
N TYR A 180 2.47 -15.03 5.84
CA TYR A 180 1.23 -14.59 5.22
C TYR A 180 1.26 -14.90 3.72
N PRO A 181 1.09 -16.16 3.31
CA PRO A 181 1.30 -16.59 1.92
C PRO A 181 0.42 -15.84 0.90
N GLY A 182 -0.79 -15.44 1.28
CA GLY A 182 -1.66 -14.62 0.41
C GLY A 182 -1.14 -13.19 0.19
N LEU A 183 -0.41 -12.61 1.15
CA LEU A 183 0.24 -11.31 0.98
C LEU A 183 1.55 -11.43 0.21
N ALA A 184 2.33 -12.48 0.48
CA ALA A 184 3.59 -12.74 -0.22
C ALA A 184 3.41 -12.94 -1.73
N SER A 185 2.22 -13.37 -2.17
CA SER A 185 1.89 -13.60 -3.57
C SER A 185 1.43 -12.39 -4.37
N ILE A 186 1.50 -11.18 -3.79
CA ILE A 186 1.16 -9.93 -4.48
C ILE A 186 2.46 -9.30 -5.00
N PRO A 187 2.66 -9.20 -6.34
CA PRO A 187 3.84 -8.59 -6.93
C PRO A 187 3.87 -7.06 -6.83
#